data_AF-A0A382R6U7-F1
#
_entry.id   AF-A0A382R6U7-F1
#
_cell.length_a   1.000
_cell.length_b   1.000
_cell.length_c   1.000
_cell.angle_alpha   90.00
_cell.angle_beta   90.00
_cell.angle_gamma   90.00
#
_symmetry.space_group_name_H-M   'P 1'
#
loop_
_entity.id
_entity.type
_entity.pdbx_description
1 polymer ?
#
loop_
_entity_poly.entity_id
_entity_poly.type
_entity_poly.pdbx_seq_one_letter_code
_entity_poly.pdbx_strand_id
1 'polypeptide(L)'
;VGIFATSESGEERVRTHLVGEVAPPISGETIDGIFWNLDEVKGRWLLVNFFSTTCIPCIEEHSELLSFAENQPIDTGVRVVSVAFDDDPLSVEAFFEKNGGEWPVLTRDTGR
;
A
#
# COMPACT_ATOMS: atom_id res chain seq x y z
N VAL A 1 5.25 38.31 2.90
CA VAL A 1 5.60 37.01 3.50
C VAL A 1 4.43 36.59 4.37
N GLY A 2 3.67 35.59 3.96
CA GLY A 2 2.56 35.04 4.74
C GLY A 2 2.98 33.67 5.26
N ILE A 3 2.90 33.49 6.59
CA ILE A 3 3.04 32.18 7.21
C ILE A 3 1.62 31.65 7.39
N PHE A 4 1.30 30.52 6.76
CA PHE A 4 0.12 29.74 7.07
C PHE A 4 0.52 28.67 8.08
N ALA A 5 -0.01 28.78 9.30
CA ALA A 5 0.07 27.73 10.31
C ALA A 5 -1.36 27.23 10.52
N THR A 6 -1.62 25.96 10.20
CA THR A 6 -2.85 25.28 10.63
C THR A 6 -2.55 24.62 11.97
N SER A 7 -3.15 25.14 13.04
CA SER A 7 -3.14 24.47 14.34
C SER A 7 -4.18 23.34 14.30
N GLU A 8 -3.78 22.19 14.85
CA GLU A 8 -4.55 20.94 15.02
C GLU A 8 -4.44 19.96 13.84
N SER A 9 -3.46 19.06 13.95
CA SER A 9 -3.60 17.71 13.41
C SER A 9 -4.85 17.09 14.06
N GLY A 10 -5.95 16.97 13.31
CA GLY A 10 -7.18 16.40 13.83
C GLY A 10 -6.93 14.99 14.33
N GLU A 11 -7.12 14.76 15.64
CA GLU A 11 -7.36 13.43 16.22
C GLU A 11 -8.76 12.92 15.86
N GLU A 12 -9.23 13.17 14.63
CA GLU A 12 -10.39 12.48 14.14
C GLU A 12 -9.93 11.07 13.80
N ARG A 13 -10.06 10.16 14.77
CA ARG A 13 -10.12 8.72 14.46
C ARG A 13 -11.23 8.58 13.43
N VAL A 14 -10.84 8.50 12.15
CA VAL A 14 -11.75 8.28 11.04
C VAL A 14 -12.54 7.04 11.42
N ARG A 15 -13.79 7.22 11.85
CA ARG A 15 -14.75 6.11 11.90
C ARG A 15 -15.09 5.85 10.44
N THR A 16 -14.21 5.11 9.77
CA THR A 16 -14.46 4.64 8.42
C THR A 16 -15.75 3.85 8.48
N HIS A 17 -16.80 4.36 7.85
CA HIS A 17 -18.10 3.68 7.72
C HIS A 17 -18.00 2.30 7.04
N LEU A 18 -16.81 1.93 6.57
CA LEU A 18 -16.52 0.67 5.91
C LEU A 18 -16.01 -0.44 6.87
N VAL A 19 -15.80 -0.15 8.15
CA VAL A 19 -15.38 -1.21 9.11
C VAL A 19 -16.51 -2.20 9.30
N GLY A 20 -16.27 -3.46 8.92
CA GLY A 20 -17.27 -4.54 8.95
C GLY A 20 -18.04 -4.71 7.64
N GLU A 21 -17.88 -3.78 6.70
CA GLU A 21 -18.41 -3.89 5.34
C GLU A 21 -17.45 -4.66 4.43
N VAL A 22 -17.94 -5.04 3.25
CA VAL A 22 -17.09 -5.63 2.21
C VAL A 22 -16.07 -4.59 1.75
N ALA A 23 -14.80 -4.99 1.69
CA ALA A 23 -13.73 -4.14 1.19
C ALA A 23 -14.05 -3.66 -0.24
N PRO A 24 -13.82 -2.36 -0.57
CA PRO A 24 -13.89 -1.90 -1.94
C PRO A 24 -13.01 -2.74 -2.87
N PRO A 25 -13.37 -2.87 -4.15
CA PRO A 25 -12.53 -3.57 -5.11
C PRO A 25 -11.17 -2.89 -5.21
N ILE A 26 -10.10 -3.69 -5.18
CA ILE A 26 -8.73 -3.26 -5.43
C ILE A 26 -8.21 -4.09 -6.58
N SER A 27 -7.76 -3.40 -7.62
CA SER A 27 -7.18 -4.01 -8.82
C SER A 27 -6.24 -3.04 -9.50
N GLY A 28 -5.30 -3.56 -10.27
CA GLY A 28 -4.37 -2.75 -11.05
C GLY A 28 -3.28 -3.60 -11.69
N GLU A 29 -2.46 -2.96 -12.51
CA GLU A 29 -1.27 -3.57 -13.08
C GLU A 29 -0.10 -3.45 -12.08
N THR A 30 0.61 -4.56 -11.86
CA THR A 30 1.78 -4.59 -11.00
C THR A 30 3.03 -3.99 -11.67
N ILE A 31 4.10 -3.77 -10.91
CA ILE A 31 5.43 -3.44 -11.45
C ILE A 31 5.91 -4.47 -12.49
N ASP A 32 5.53 -5.74 -12.35
CA ASP A 32 5.90 -6.82 -13.28
C ASP A 32 5.04 -6.87 -14.56
N GLY A 33 4.08 -5.94 -14.72
CA GLY A 33 3.15 -5.92 -15.85
C GLY A 33 2.04 -6.97 -15.76
N ILE A 34 1.78 -7.52 -14.57
CA ILE A 34 0.74 -8.52 -14.33
C ILE A 34 -0.49 -7.82 -13.77
N PHE A 35 -1.67 -8.12 -14.31
CA PHE A 35 -2.90 -7.62 -13.73
C PHE A 35 -3.24 -8.40 -12.45
N TRP A 36 -3.41 -7.68 -11.35
CA TRP A 36 -3.73 -8.25 -10.04
C TRP A 36 -5.06 -7.70 -9.52
N ASN A 37 -5.78 -8.50 -8.75
CA ASN A 37 -6.97 -8.05 -8.04
C ASN A 37 -7.14 -8.75 -6.68
N LEU A 38 -7.89 -8.11 -5.79
CA LEU A 38 -8.15 -8.57 -4.43
C LEU A 38 -8.77 -9.97 -4.35
N ASP A 39 -9.46 -10.43 -5.39
CA ASP A 39 -10.10 -11.75 -5.37
C ASP A 39 -9.08 -12.90 -5.31
N GLU A 40 -7.82 -12.67 -5.72
CA GLU A 40 -6.73 -13.65 -5.66
C GLU A 40 -6.35 -14.08 -4.23
N VAL A 41 -6.73 -13.27 -3.23
CA VAL A 41 -6.42 -13.50 -1.81
C VAL A 41 -7.66 -13.69 -0.95
N LYS A 42 -8.84 -13.93 -1.58
CA LYS A 42 -10.08 -14.25 -0.86
C LYS A 42 -9.88 -15.37 0.15
N GLY A 43 -10.43 -15.18 1.35
CA GLY A 43 -10.33 -16.13 2.46
C GLY A 43 -9.03 -16.02 3.26
N ARG A 44 -8.12 -15.11 2.92
CA ARG A 44 -6.92 -14.78 3.69
C ARG A 44 -6.98 -13.32 4.16
N TRP A 45 -6.23 -13.03 5.22
CA TRP A 45 -5.99 -11.66 5.65
C TRP A 45 -5.13 -10.94 4.61
N LEU A 46 -5.54 -9.72 4.25
CA LEU A 46 -4.82 -8.86 3.33
C LEU A 46 -4.52 -7.53 4.04
N LEU A 47 -3.24 -7.18 4.12
CA LEU A 47 -2.76 -5.86 4.49
C LEU A 47 -2.56 -5.06 3.20
N VAL A 48 -3.28 -3.93 3.10
CA VAL A 48 -3.17 -3.01 1.97
C VAL A 48 -2.36 -1.80 2.40
N ASN A 49 -1.24 -1.57 1.73
CA ASN A 49 -0.35 -0.43 1.97
C ASN A 49 -0.51 0.60 0.84
N PHE A 50 -1.09 1.77 1.14
CA PHE A 50 -1.15 2.89 0.19
C PHE A 50 0.05 3.79 0.40
N PHE A 51 0.84 4.02 -0.65
CA PHE A 51 2.13 4.71 -0.50
C PHE A 51 2.51 5.53 -1.74
N SER A 52 3.56 6.34 -1.57
CA SER A 52 4.33 6.96 -2.65
C SER A 52 5.82 6.92 -2.28
N THR A 53 6.68 6.81 -3.29
CA THR A 53 8.13 6.96 -3.24
C THR A 53 8.60 8.34 -2.77
N THR A 54 7.70 9.32 -2.71
CA THR A 54 7.95 10.67 -2.19
C THR A 54 7.44 10.89 -0.77
N CYS A 55 6.67 9.94 -0.24
CA CYS A 55 6.12 9.98 1.11
C CYS A 55 7.17 9.52 2.13
N ILE A 56 7.80 10.47 2.82
CA ILE A 56 8.83 10.20 3.85
C ILE A 56 8.38 9.14 4.88
N PRO A 57 7.21 9.26 5.55
CA PRO A 57 6.82 8.26 6.54
C PRO A 57 6.59 6.88 5.91
N CYS A 58 6.09 6.81 4.67
CA CYS A 58 5.93 5.55 3.95
C CYS A 58 7.27 4.85 3.69
N ILE A 59 8.33 5.63 3.40
CA ILE A 59 9.69 5.11 3.20
C ILE A 59 10.24 4.56 4.52
N GLU A 60 10.01 5.26 5.64
CA GLU A 60 10.44 4.82 6.98
C GLU A 60 9.74 3.51 7.40
N GLU A 61 8.45 3.37 7.10
CA GLU A 61 7.64 2.18 7.40
C GLU A 61 8.01 0.94 6.56
N HIS A 62 8.56 1.12 5.36
CA HIS A 62 8.80 0.01 4.41
C HIS A 62 9.62 -1.13 4.99
N SER A 63 10.64 -0.82 5.81
CA SER A 63 11.48 -1.84 6.44
C SER A 63 10.71 -2.71 7.44
N GLU A 64 9.72 -2.14 8.12
CA GLU A 64 8.83 -2.87 9.03
C GLU A 64 7.85 -3.74 8.25
N LEU A 65 7.32 -3.25 7.12
CA LEU A 65 6.47 -4.05 6.23
C LEU A 65 7.20 -5.26 5.65
N LEU A 66 8.47 -5.09 5.27
CA LEU A 66 9.31 -6.19 4.80
C LEU A 66 9.46 -7.26 5.89
N SER A 67 9.86 -6.85 7.09
CA SER A 67 9.98 -7.77 8.22
C SER A 67 8.66 -8.43 8.57
N PHE A 68 7.55 -7.70 8.53
CA PHE A 68 6.22 -8.25 8.78
C PHE A 68 5.88 -9.34 7.76
N ALA A 69 6.06 -9.08 6.47
CA ALA A 69 5.74 -10.00 5.38
C ALA A 69 6.58 -11.28 5.44
N GLU A 70 7.89 -11.16 5.68
CA GLU A 70 8.81 -12.30 5.81
C GLU A 70 8.47 -13.22 6.98
N ASN A 71 7.89 -12.67 8.05
CA ASN A 71 7.49 -13.43 9.23
C ASN A 71 6.09 -14.08 9.10
N GLN A 72 5.39 -13.90 7.99
CA GLN A 72 4.07 -14.52 7.79
C GLN A 72 4.17 -15.98 7.31
N PRO A 73 3.40 -16.92 7.88
CA PRO A 73 3.26 -18.26 7.34
C PRO A 73 2.72 -18.23 5.90
N ILE A 74 3.30 -19.02 5.01
CA ILE A 74 2.95 -19.04 3.58
C ILE A 74 1.46 -19.35 3.35
N ASP A 75 0.91 -20.33 4.08
CA ASP A 75 -0.44 -20.84 3.83
C ASP A 75 -1.55 -20.06 4.56
N THR A 76 -1.25 -19.54 5.77
CA THR A 76 -2.26 -18.97 6.67
C THR A 76 -1.97 -17.53 7.11
N GLY A 77 -0.80 -17.01 6.75
CA GLY A 77 -0.36 -15.68 7.14
C GLY A 77 -1.06 -14.56 6.38
N VAL A 78 -0.79 -13.34 6.82
CA VAL A 78 -1.29 -12.13 6.16
C VAL A 78 -0.56 -11.93 4.84
N ARG A 79 -1.30 -11.62 3.78
CA ARG A 79 -0.71 -11.20 2.49
C ARG A 79 -0.61 -9.69 2.47
N VAL A 80 0.45 -9.16 1.87
CA VAL A 80 0.62 -7.71 1.68
C VAL A 80 0.36 -7.39 0.21
N VAL A 81 -0.24 -6.23 -0.04
CA VAL A 81 -0.26 -5.59 -1.36
C VAL A 81 0.04 -4.11 -1.18
N SER A 82 0.91 -3.57 -2.04
CA SER A 82 1.19 -2.13 -2.08
C SER A 82 0.44 -1.50 -3.24
N VAL A 83 -0.16 -0.34 -3.00
CA VAL A 83 -0.89 0.44 -4.01
C VAL A 83 -0.23 1.82 -4.10
N ALA A 84 0.42 2.08 -5.23
CA ALA A 84 1.02 3.39 -5.48
C ALA A 84 -0.09 4.42 -5.73
N PHE A 85 -0.01 5.52 -4.99
CA PHE A 85 -0.92 6.65 -5.10
C PHE A 85 -0.14 7.90 -5.52
N ASP A 86 -0.60 8.53 -6.61
CA ASP A 86 -0.01 9.75 -7.16
C ASP A 86 1.50 9.65 -7.46
N ASP A 87 1.94 8.50 -7.98
CA ASP A 87 3.35 8.21 -8.23
C ASP A 87 3.63 7.78 -9.67
N ASP A 88 4.89 7.91 -10.09
CA ASP A 88 5.37 7.43 -11.38
C ASP A 88 5.76 5.93 -11.29
N PRO A 89 5.26 5.07 -12.19
CA PRO A 89 5.55 3.64 -12.13
C PRO A 89 7.04 3.27 -12.15
N LEU A 90 7.89 4.02 -12.86
CA LEU A 90 9.33 3.74 -12.91
C LEU A 90 10.02 4.08 -11.58
N SER A 91 9.54 5.14 -10.92
CA SER A 91 10.02 5.50 -9.58
C SER A 91 9.66 4.41 -8.57
N VAL A 92 8.45 3.87 -8.66
CA VAL A 92 7.99 2.76 -7.81
C VAL A 92 8.79 1.49 -8.06
N GLU A 93 9.01 1.11 -9.31
CA GLU A 93 9.85 -0.03 -9.69
C GLU A 93 11.26 0.09 -9.07
N ALA A 94 11.93 1.23 -9.31
CA ALA A 94 13.26 1.49 -8.75
C ALA A 94 13.28 1.47 -7.22
N PHE A 95 12.19 1.89 -6.55
CA PHE A 95 12.08 1.81 -5.10
C PHE A 95 12.03 0.36 -4.61
N PHE A 96 11.23 -0.51 -5.22
CA PHE A 96 11.14 -1.92 -4.82
C PHE A 96 12.36 -2.74 -5.23
N GLU A 97 13.01 -2.43 -6.35
CA GLU A 97 14.31 -3.03 -6.71
C GLU A 97 15.39 -2.74 -5.65
N LYS A 98 15.38 -1.52 -5.10
CA LYS A 98 16.38 -1.09 -4.11
C LYS A 98 16.07 -1.58 -2.69
N ASN A 99 14.81 -1.55 -2.29
CA ASN A 99 14.41 -1.77 -0.89
C ASN A 99 13.77 -3.14 -0.65
N GLY A 100 13.55 -3.94 -1.70
CA GLY A 100 12.91 -5.24 -1.62
C GLY A 100 11.40 -5.17 -1.38
N GLY A 101 10.79 -6.34 -1.28
CA GLY A 101 9.34 -6.52 -1.16
C GLY A 101 8.81 -7.39 -2.29
N GLU A 102 8.70 -8.69 -2.07
CA GLU A 102 8.31 -9.67 -3.09
C GLU A 102 6.78 -9.82 -3.24
N TRP A 103 6.00 -8.92 -2.63
CA TRP A 103 4.55 -8.93 -2.75
C TRP A 103 4.06 -8.08 -3.94
N PRO A 104 2.81 -8.23 -4.39
CA PRO A 104 2.29 -7.45 -5.51
C PRO A 104 2.31 -5.94 -5.21
N VAL A 105 2.83 -5.15 -6.16
CA VAL A 105 2.89 -3.69 -6.08
C VAL A 105 2.15 -3.09 -7.27
N LEU A 106 0.97 -2.54 -7.05
CA LEU A 106 0.13 -1.94 -8.08
C LEU A 106 0.62 -0.51 -8.40
N THR A 107 0.88 -0.23 -9.67
CA THR A 107 1.42 1.08 -10.11
C THR A 107 0.58 1.76 -11.18
N ARG A 108 -0.32 1.03 -11.83
CA ARG A 108 -1.23 1.56 -12.85
C ARG A 108 -2.66 1.14 -12.55
N ASP A 109 -3.59 1.94 -13.02
CA ASP A 109 -5.04 1.76 -12.82
C ASP A 109 -5.48 1.74 -11.34
N THR A 110 -4.70 2.34 -10.44
CA THR A 110 -4.91 2.32 -8.99
C THR A 110 -5.91 3.36 -8.47
N GLY A 111 -6.63 4.05 -9.36
CA GLY A 111 -7.59 5.10 -9.00
C GLY A 111 -6.90 6.39 -8.55
N ARG A 112 -6.66 7.29 -9.51
CA ARG A 112 -6.38 8.70 -9.24
C ARG A 112 -7.70 9.47 -9.13
#